data_AF-A0AAU4DDF1-F1
#
_entry.id   AF-A0AAU4DDF1-F1
#
_cell.length_a   1.000
_cell.length_b   1.000
_cell.length_c   1.000
_cell.angle_alpha   90.00
_cell.angle_beta   90.00
_cell.angle_gamma   90.00
#
_symmetry.space_group_name_H-M   'P 1'
#
loop_
_entity.id
_entity.type
_entity.pdbx_description
1 polymer ?
#
loop_
_entity_poly.entity_id
_entity_poly.type
_entity_poly.pdbx_seq_one_letter_code
_entity_poly.pdbx_strand_id
1 'polypeptide(L)'
;MNRSNHIPGPDATVRGLRIPSLLSTLLAQGRWRHPGDDTMSRLIPWFEDPLDFLTSLERIERESVALDRIADHEPAQLFREVRGTTRDAPVELPWLDVEQAVLIAVCRFAGDDVALALDYRTDALDPRVVGTDIWTNPQLYEWRTVAPTFSAFASALNLAA
;
A
#
# COMPACT_ATOMS: atom_id res chain seq x y z
N MET A 1 -8.34 25.36 17.18
CA MET A 1 -9.23 24.70 16.20
C MET A 1 -9.15 23.20 16.44
N ASN A 2 -10.16 22.63 17.09
CA ASN A 2 -10.24 21.20 17.36
C ASN A 2 -10.46 20.46 16.05
N ARG A 3 -9.45 19.75 15.55
CA ARG A 3 -9.65 18.73 14.51
C ARG A 3 -10.24 17.51 15.21
N SER A 4 -11.54 17.31 15.05
CA SER A 4 -12.20 16.09 15.47
C SER A 4 -11.50 14.90 14.80
N ASN A 5 -10.93 13.99 15.60
CA ASN A 5 -10.50 12.68 15.12
C ASN A 5 -11.74 11.96 14.58
N HIS A 6 -11.92 12.00 13.25
CA HIS A 6 -12.96 11.24 12.60
C HIS A 6 -12.55 9.77 12.67
N ILE A 7 -13.19 9.00 13.56
CA ILE A 7 -13.03 7.56 13.61
C ILE A 7 -13.68 7.02 12.34
N PRO A 8 -12.93 6.36 11.45
CA PRO A 8 -13.51 5.84 10.22
C PRO A 8 -14.53 4.75 10.54
N GLY A 9 -15.70 4.85 9.91
CA GLY A 9 -16.74 3.83 10.01
C GLY A 9 -16.33 2.50 9.34
N PRO A 10 -17.06 1.41 9.59
CA PRO A 10 -16.76 0.07 9.06
C PRO A 10 -16.82 -0.05 7.53
N ASP A 11 -17.33 0.98 6.85
CA ASP A 11 -17.53 1.05 5.40
C ASP A 11 -16.69 2.14 4.73
N ALA A 12 -15.59 2.56 5.37
CA ALA A 12 -14.71 3.55 4.78
C ALA A 12 -14.13 3.07 3.45
N THR A 13 -14.13 3.96 2.46
CA THR A 13 -13.58 3.71 1.13
C THR A 13 -12.48 4.69 0.81
N VAL A 14 -11.46 4.25 0.07
CA VAL A 14 -10.46 5.11 -0.56
C VAL A 14 -10.46 4.81 -2.05
N ARG A 15 -10.66 5.83 -2.88
CA ARG A 15 -10.74 5.68 -4.35
C ARG A 15 -11.77 4.63 -4.78
N GLY A 16 -12.89 4.54 -4.05
CA GLY A 16 -13.97 3.56 -4.30
C GLY A 16 -13.67 2.14 -3.80
N LEU A 17 -12.47 1.87 -3.28
CA LEU A 17 -12.07 0.58 -2.73
C LEU A 17 -12.34 0.55 -1.22
N ARG A 18 -12.98 -0.51 -0.73
CA ARG A 18 -13.32 -0.65 0.68
C ARG A 18 -12.07 -0.93 1.50
N ILE A 19 -11.83 -0.13 2.52
CA ILE A 19 -10.72 -0.36 3.45
C ILE A 19 -11.01 -1.60 4.29
N PRO A 20 -10.04 -2.54 4.44
CA PRO A 20 -10.22 -3.72 5.29
C PRO A 20 -10.61 -3.30 6.71
N SER A 21 -11.62 -3.95 7.29
CA SER A 21 -12.13 -3.59 8.63
C SER A 21 -11.04 -3.67 9.71
N LEU A 22 -10.07 -4.58 9.54
CA LEU A 22 -8.90 -4.68 10.40
C LEU A 22 -8.02 -3.42 10.31
N LEU A 23 -7.76 -2.89 9.11
CA LEU A 23 -6.98 -1.65 8.95
C LEU A 23 -7.70 -0.47 9.60
N SER A 24 -9.02 -0.35 9.37
CA SER A 24 -9.85 0.69 10.00
C SER A 24 -9.78 0.62 11.53
N THR A 25 -9.81 -0.58 12.10
CA THR A 25 -9.69 -0.80 13.55
C THR A 25 -8.30 -0.43 14.05
N LEU A 26 -7.24 -0.85 13.36
CA LEU A 26 -5.85 -0.52 13.72
C LEU A 26 -5.59 0.99 13.66
N LEU A 27 -6.16 1.69 12.67
CA LEU A 27 -6.09 3.16 12.55
C LEU A 27 -6.84 3.83 13.71
N ALA A 28 -8.08 3.40 13.99
CA ALA A 28 -8.90 3.95 15.07
C ALA A 28 -8.24 3.76 16.46
N GLN A 29 -7.56 2.64 16.66
CA GLN A 29 -6.80 2.34 17.88
C GLN A 29 -5.42 2.99 17.91
N GLY A 30 -5.00 3.68 16.84
CA GLY A 30 -3.66 4.26 16.71
C GLY A 30 -2.52 3.23 16.69
N ARG A 31 -2.84 1.95 16.40
CA ARG A 31 -1.92 0.81 16.33
C ARG A 31 -1.30 0.62 14.95
N TRP A 32 -1.90 1.16 13.89
CA TRP A 32 -1.27 1.19 12.58
C TRP A 32 -0.13 2.21 12.57
N ARG A 33 1.08 1.75 12.87
CA ARG A 33 2.33 2.54 12.96
C ARG A 33 3.50 1.66 12.54
N HIS A 34 4.62 2.30 12.19
CA HIS A 34 5.84 1.60 11.84
C HIS A 34 6.28 0.63 12.97
N PRO A 35 6.46 -0.67 12.69
CA PRO A 35 6.71 -1.71 13.70
C PRO A 35 8.19 -1.80 14.15
N GLY A 36 9.04 -0.91 13.62
CA GLY A 36 10.49 -0.94 13.78
C GLY A 36 11.18 -1.61 12.59
N ASP A 37 12.37 -1.11 12.23
CA ASP A 37 13.07 -1.52 11.01
C ASP A 37 13.47 -3.01 11.08
N ASP A 38 13.87 -3.53 12.25
CA ASP A 38 14.17 -4.97 12.46
C ASP A 38 12.97 -5.89 12.17
N THR A 39 11.75 -5.44 12.44
CA THR A 39 10.53 -6.19 12.12
C THR A 39 10.30 -6.17 10.61
N MET A 40 10.49 -5.01 9.98
CA MET A 40 10.36 -4.87 8.53
C MET A 40 11.38 -5.70 7.77
N SER A 41 12.67 -5.66 8.14
CA SER A 41 13.73 -6.42 7.47
C SER A 41 13.55 -7.95 7.60
N ARG A 42 12.92 -8.42 8.68
CA ARG A 42 12.57 -9.85 8.81
C ARG A 42 11.39 -10.25 7.93
N LEU A 43 10.42 -9.35 7.77
CA LEU A 43 9.21 -9.61 7.00
C LEU A 43 9.44 -9.44 5.49
N ILE A 44 10.24 -8.45 5.10
CA ILE A 44 10.50 -8.06 3.72
C ILE A 44 12.03 -7.89 3.54
N PRO A 45 12.80 -8.99 3.51
CA PRO A 45 14.27 -8.94 3.54
C PRO A 45 14.91 -8.32 2.30
N TRP A 46 14.13 -8.11 1.23
CA TRP A 46 14.55 -7.45 -0.01
C TRP A 46 14.25 -5.94 -0.03
N PHE A 47 13.61 -5.40 1.01
CA PHE A 47 13.24 -4.00 1.09
C PHE A 47 14.19 -3.28 2.04
N GLU A 48 15.01 -2.36 1.52
CA GLU A 48 16.08 -1.73 2.31
C GLU A 48 15.69 -0.36 2.89
N ASP A 49 14.82 0.39 2.20
CA ASP A 49 14.49 1.75 2.64
C ASP A 49 13.46 1.78 3.77
N PRO A 50 13.53 2.77 4.66
CA PRO A 50 12.57 2.92 5.73
C PRO A 50 11.22 3.43 5.21
N LEU A 51 10.15 2.86 5.75
CA LEU A 51 8.78 3.26 5.45
C LEU A 51 8.21 4.19 6.55
N ASP A 52 7.26 5.02 6.17
CA ASP A 52 6.30 5.70 7.03
C ASP A 52 4.91 5.08 6.81
N PHE A 53 4.30 4.58 7.89
CA PHE A 53 2.98 3.98 7.84
C PHE A 53 1.92 5.08 7.82
N LEU A 54 0.98 5.03 6.89
CA LEU A 54 -0.04 6.07 6.74
C LEU A 54 -1.10 5.95 7.83
N THR A 55 -0.94 6.75 8.89
CA THR A 55 -1.69 6.61 10.15
C THR A 55 -3.11 7.19 10.17
N SER A 56 -3.64 7.65 9.03
CA SER A 56 -5.03 8.10 8.91
C SER A 56 -5.57 7.85 7.51
N LEU A 57 -6.90 7.72 7.37
CA LEU A 57 -7.53 7.60 6.06
C LEU A 57 -7.27 8.81 5.16
N GLU A 58 -7.27 10.01 5.71
CA GLU A 58 -6.94 11.23 4.95
C GLU A 58 -5.54 11.14 4.33
N ARG A 59 -4.55 10.61 5.07
CA ARG A 59 -3.21 10.38 4.53
C ARG A 59 -3.21 9.27 3.48
N ILE A 60 -3.86 8.14 3.77
CA ILE A 60 -4.00 7.02 2.83
C ILE A 60 -4.60 7.49 1.50
N GLU A 61 -5.69 8.25 1.56
CA GLU A 61 -6.36 8.80 0.38
C GLU A 61 -5.45 9.75 -0.38
N ARG A 62 -4.86 10.74 0.31
CA ARG A 62 -3.99 11.73 -0.33
C ARG A 62 -2.80 11.09 -1.03
N GLU A 63 -2.11 10.16 -0.38
CA GLU A 63 -0.96 9.48 -1.00
C GLU A 63 -1.40 8.55 -2.14
N SER A 64 -2.55 7.88 -2.01
CA SER A 64 -3.06 6.99 -3.07
C SER A 64 -3.48 7.74 -4.34
N VAL A 65 -3.80 9.05 -4.26
CA VAL A 65 -4.03 9.89 -5.44
C VAL A 65 -2.77 10.07 -6.29
N ALA A 66 -1.56 9.89 -5.72
CA ALA A 66 -0.32 9.97 -6.49
C ALA A 66 -0.22 8.86 -7.56
N LEU A 67 -0.78 7.67 -7.29
CA LEU A 67 -0.82 6.55 -8.24
C LEU A 67 -1.53 6.93 -9.55
N ASP A 68 -2.64 7.69 -9.45
CA ASP A 68 -3.37 8.15 -10.63
C ASP A 68 -2.53 9.10 -11.50
N ARG A 69 -1.68 9.91 -10.88
CA ARG A 69 -0.82 10.86 -11.60
C ARG A 69 0.33 10.15 -12.31
N ILE A 70 0.89 9.11 -11.70
CA ILE A 70 2.02 8.38 -12.26
C ILE A 70 1.56 7.53 -13.45
N ALA A 71 0.44 6.81 -13.32
CA ALA A 71 -0.07 5.91 -14.33
C ALA A 71 -0.42 6.59 -15.67
N ASP A 72 -0.73 7.89 -15.66
CA ASP A 72 -1.13 8.66 -16.84
C ASP A 72 0.05 9.37 -17.55
N HIS A 73 1.29 9.16 -17.08
CA HIS A 73 2.48 9.86 -17.57
C HIS A 73 3.63 8.90 -17.89
N GLU A 74 4.65 9.39 -18.61
CA GLU A 74 5.89 8.66 -18.96
C GLU A 74 6.51 7.83 -17.80
N PRO A 75 6.48 8.24 -16.53
CA PRO A 75 7.03 7.45 -15.42
C PRO A 75 6.33 6.10 -15.19
N ALA A 76 5.12 5.88 -15.73
CA ALA A 76 4.35 4.64 -15.56
C ALA A 76 5.14 3.37 -15.92
N GLN A 77 6.00 3.42 -16.94
CA GLN A 77 6.84 2.27 -17.29
C GLN A 77 7.95 1.99 -16.27
N LEU A 78 8.57 3.05 -15.74
CA LEU A 78 9.63 2.95 -14.74
C LEU A 78 9.08 2.38 -13.43
N PHE A 79 7.89 2.83 -13.02
CA PHE A 79 7.21 2.41 -11.78
C PHE A 79 6.37 1.14 -11.90
N ARG A 80 6.26 0.59 -13.12
CA ARG A 80 5.39 -0.55 -13.45
C ARG A 80 3.95 -0.34 -12.99
N GLU A 81 3.43 0.86 -13.19
CA GLU A 81 2.08 1.25 -12.82
C GLU A 81 1.20 1.39 -14.06
N VAL A 82 -0.03 0.89 -14.03
CA VAL A 82 -0.99 1.07 -15.12
C VAL A 82 -2.43 1.00 -14.63
N ARG A 83 -3.36 1.60 -15.39
CA ARG A 83 -4.81 1.43 -15.21
C ARG A 83 -5.27 0.13 -15.85
N GLY A 84 -5.88 -0.77 -15.06
CA GLY A 84 -6.47 -2.00 -15.58
C GLY A 84 -7.51 -1.76 -16.67
N THR A 85 -8.31 -0.69 -16.56
CA THR A 85 -9.33 -0.30 -17.55
C THR A 85 -8.77 0.03 -18.94
N THR A 86 -7.46 0.28 -19.06
CA THR A 86 -6.79 0.60 -20.32
C THR A 86 -6.15 -0.63 -20.99
N ARG A 87 -6.33 -1.83 -20.42
CA ARG A 87 -5.69 -3.07 -20.89
C ARG A 87 -6.72 -4.07 -21.38
N ASP A 88 -6.37 -4.79 -22.44
CA ASP A 88 -7.19 -5.88 -22.99
C ASP A 88 -7.07 -7.19 -22.18
N ALA A 89 -6.08 -7.28 -21.30
CA ALA A 89 -5.81 -8.44 -20.46
C ALA A 89 -5.67 -8.01 -18.98
N PRO A 90 -5.96 -8.91 -18.02
CA PRO A 90 -5.73 -8.64 -16.60
C PRO A 90 -4.30 -8.18 -16.35
N VAL A 91 -4.16 -7.14 -15.52
CA VAL A 91 -2.84 -6.66 -15.09
C VAL A 91 -2.32 -7.62 -14.02
N GLU A 92 -1.13 -8.16 -14.24
CA GLU A 92 -0.45 -9.09 -13.32
C GLU A 92 0.84 -8.47 -12.79
N LEU A 93 1.32 -8.96 -11.64
CA LEU A 93 2.66 -8.60 -11.15
C LEU A 93 3.71 -9.00 -12.20
N PRO A 94 4.78 -8.20 -12.41
CA PRO A 94 5.24 -7.10 -11.56
C PRO A 94 4.58 -5.73 -11.81
N TRP A 95 3.50 -5.66 -12.60
CA TRP A 95 2.72 -4.43 -12.79
C TRP A 95 1.65 -4.26 -11.71
N LEU A 96 1.51 -3.03 -11.21
CA LEU A 96 0.43 -2.62 -10.33
C LEU A 96 -0.73 -2.08 -11.16
N ASP A 97 -1.93 -2.63 -10.93
CA ASP A 97 -3.16 -1.99 -11.36
C ASP A 97 -3.52 -0.87 -10.37
N VAL A 98 -3.28 0.38 -10.76
CA VAL A 98 -3.49 1.52 -9.87
C VAL A 98 -4.94 1.70 -9.48
N GLU A 99 -5.90 1.21 -10.27
CA GLU A 99 -7.33 1.31 -9.97
C GLU A 99 -7.77 0.30 -8.91
N GLN A 100 -6.93 -0.70 -8.64
CA GLN A 100 -7.15 -1.74 -7.63
C GLN A 100 -6.08 -1.72 -6.54
N ALA A 101 -5.47 -0.55 -6.29
CA ALA A 101 -4.43 -0.37 -5.30
C ALA A 101 -4.72 0.77 -4.32
N VAL A 102 -4.36 0.58 -3.05
CA VAL A 102 -4.40 1.62 -2.00
C VAL A 102 -3.08 1.60 -1.22
N LEU A 103 -2.39 2.74 -1.16
CA LEU A 103 -1.14 2.85 -0.41
C LEU A 103 -1.40 2.82 1.10
N ILE A 104 -0.61 2.06 1.85
CA ILE A 104 -0.73 1.91 3.31
C ILE A 104 0.56 2.27 4.05
N ALA A 105 1.68 2.30 3.34
CA ALA A 105 2.94 2.89 3.77
C ALA A 105 3.67 3.46 2.55
N VAL A 106 4.43 4.53 2.76
CA VAL A 106 5.24 5.19 1.72
C VAL A 106 6.65 5.40 2.26
N CYS A 107 7.59 5.79 1.40
CA CYS A 107 8.91 6.21 1.80
C CYS A 107 8.93 7.20 2.98
N ARG A 108 9.86 6.99 3.92
CA ARG A 108 10.07 7.93 5.03
C ARG A 108 10.79 9.20 4.59
N PHE A 109 11.71 9.10 3.62
CA PHE A 109 12.49 10.23 3.12
C PHE A 109 12.05 10.58 1.69
N ALA A 110 11.93 11.88 1.42
CA ALA A 110 11.58 12.35 0.09
C ALA A 110 12.69 12.03 -0.91
N GLY A 111 12.32 11.41 -2.03
CA GLY A 111 13.25 10.94 -3.06
C GLY A 111 13.43 9.42 -3.08
N ASP A 112 13.02 8.71 -2.02
CA ASP A 112 12.93 7.25 -2.06
C ASP A 112 11.57 6.89 -2.69
N ASP A 113 11.54 6.40 -3.93
CA ASP A 113 10.29 6.15 -4.65
C ASP A 113 9.70 4.75 -4.33
N VAL A 114 9.49 4.46 -3.05
CA VAL A 114 9.08 3.12 -2.58
C VAL A 114 7.83 3.16 -1.70
N ALA A 115 6.98 2.13 -1.81
CA ALA A 115 5.73 2.06 -1.05
C ALA A 115 5.27 0.63 -0.76
N LEU A 116 4.31 0.51 0.16
CA LEU A 116 3.47 -0.67 0.34
C LEU A 116 2.02 -0.35 -0.02
N ALA A 117 1.37 -1.26 -0.73
CA ALA A 117 -0.01 -1.13 -1.15
C ALA A 117 -0.85 -2.36 -0.80
N LEU A 118 -2.13 -2.13 -0.51
CA LEU A 118 -3.18 -3.14 -0.62
C LEU A 118 -3.51 -3.33 -2.10
N ASP A 119 -3.56 -4.57 -2.56
CA ASP A 119 -3.85 -4.92 -3.95
C ASP A 119 -5.09 -5.83 -4.02
N TYR A 120 -6.19 -5.22 -4.50
CA TYR A 120 -7.54 -5.77 -4.47
C TYR A 120 -7.84 -6.75 -5.61
N ARG A 121 -6.87 -7.01 -6.50
CA ARG A 121 -7.01 -8.01 -7.57
C ARG A 121 -7.20 -9.44 -7.05
N THR A 122 -6.98 -9.68 -5.75
CA THR A 122 -7.08 -10.99 -5.09
C THR A 122 -8.34 -11.16 -4.27
N ASP A 123 -8.64 -10.21 -3.39
CA ASP A 123 -9.81 -10.22 -2.51
C ASP A 123 -10.24 -8.79 -2.20
N ALA A 124 -11.55 -8.54 -2.18
CA ALA A 124 -12.12 -7.21 -1.98
C ALA A 124 -12.18 -6.76 -0.51
N LEU A 125 -12.05 -7.68 0.44
CA LEU A 125 -12.17 -7.45 1.89
C LEU A 125 -10.86 -7.71 2.63
N ASP A 126 -10.04 -8.62 2.13
CA ASP A 126 -8.73 -8.96 2.69
C ASP A 126 -7.65 -9.05 1.59
N PRO A 127 -7.39 -7.94 0.88
CA PRO A 127 -6.48 -7.89 -0.27
C PRO A 127 -5.07 -8.29 0.11
N ARG A 128 -4.29 -8.82 -0.84
CA ARG A 128 -2.85 -9.03 -0.65
C ARG A 128 -2.12 -7.72 -0.37
N VAL A 129 -0.94 -7.82 0.26
CA VAL A 129 -0.03 -6.70 0.43
C VAL A 129 1.11 -6.83 -0.57
N VAL A 130 1.36 -5.77 -1.33
CA VAL A 130 2.49 -5.68 -2.27
C VAL A 130 3.40 -4.53 -1.87
N GLY A 131 4.67 -4.62 -2.24
CA GLY A 131 5.66 -3.56 -2.06
C GLY A 131 6.46 -3.35 -3.33
N THR A 132 6.92 -2.12 -3.52
CA THR A 132 7.82 -1.76 -4.61
C THR A 132 9.23 -2.29 -4.34
N ASP A 133 9.83 -2.98 -5.31
CA ASP A 133 11.17 -3.58 -5.26
C ASP A 133 12.05 -2.93 -6.32
N ILE A 134 13.01 -2.12 -5.89
CA ILE A 134 14.08 -1.55 -6.72
C ILE A 134 15.45 -2.19 -6.41
N TRP A 135 15.56 -2.97 -5.34
CA TRP A 135 16.84 -3.52 -4.88
C TRP A 135 17.19 -4.83 -5.58
N THR A 136 16.20 -5.65 -5.92
CA THR A 136 16.43 -6.88 -6.68
C THR A 136 16.79 -6.58 -8.14
N ASN A 137 16.16 -5.55 -8.73
CA ASN A 137 16.44 -5.10 -10.09
C ASN A 137 16.50 -3.56 -10.16
N PRO A 138 17.69 -2.94 -10.04
CA PRO A 138 17.83 -1.49 -9.92
C PRO A 138 17.55 -0.72 -11.23
N GLN A 139 17.14 -1.40 -12.30
CA GLN A 139 16.75 -0.76 -13.56
C GLN A 139 15.26 -0.39 -13.60
N LEU A 140 14.41 -1.09 -12.84
CA LEU A 140 12.95 -0.94 -12.90
C LEU A 140 12.37 -1.20 -11.52
N TYR A 141 11.41 -0.39 -11.11
CA TYR A 141 10.63 -0.66 -9.91
C TYR A 141 9.63 -1.78 -10.22
N GLU A 142 9.71 -2.90 -9.51
CA GLU A 142 8.78 -4.01 -9.67
C GLU A 142 7.86 -4.14 -8.46
N TRP A 143 6.59 -4.45 -8.67
CA TRP A 143 5.69 -4.74 -7.55
C TRP A 143 5.76 -6.21 -7.19
N ARG A 144 6.04 -6.49 -5.90
CA ARG A 144 6.20 -7.85 -5.39
C ARG A 144 5.26 -8.11 -4.21
N THR A 145 4.74 -9.33 -4.12
CA THR A 145 3.93 -9.74 -2.98
C THR A 145 4.78 -9.77 -1.71
N VAL A 146 4.29 -9.07 -0.68
CA VAL A 146 4.82 -9.04 0.68
C VAL A 146 4.07 -10.04 1.55
N ALA A 147 2.74 -10.08 1.44
CA ALA A 147 1.88 -11.01 2.16
C ALA A 147 0.68 -11.40 1.31
N PRO A 148 0.16 -12.63 1.43
CA PRO A 148 -0.97 -13.10 0.62
C PRO A 148 -2.27 -12.38 0.94
N THR A 149 -2.41 -11.84 2.15
CA THR A 149 -3.57 -11.06 2.61
C THR A 149 -3.13 -9.98 3.60
N PHE A 150 -3.96 -8.96 3.80
CA PHE A 150 -3.71 -7.91 4.79
C PHE A 150 -3.78 -8.46 6.22
N SER A 151 -4.69 -9.39 6.50
CA SER A 151 -4.75 -10.08 7.79
C SER A 151 -3.48 -10.86 8.11
N ALA A 152 -2.90 -11.55 7.12
CA ALA A 152 -1.62 -12.25 7.27
C ALA A 152 -0.47 -11.25 7.51
N PHE A 153 -0.46 -10.13 6.80
CA PHE A 153 0.52 -9.05 7.02
C PHE A 153 0.42 -8.48 8.44
N ALA A 154 -0.78 -8.09 8.87
CA ALA A 154 -1.01 -7.56 10.21
C ALA A 154 -0.67 -8.57 11.31
N SER A 155 -0.91 -9.86 11.08
CA SER A 155 -0.49 -10.93 12.00
C SER A 155 1.04 -11.05 12.08
N ALA A 156 1.73 -11.00 10.94
CA ALA A 156 3.19 -11.02 10.90
C ALA A 156 3.83 -9.79 11.59
N LEU A 157 3.11 -8.66 11.61
CA LEU A 157 3.47 -7.46 12.37
C LEU A 157 3.09 -7.52 13.86
N ASN A 158 2.48 -8.61 14.34
CA ASN A 158 1.92 -8.74 15.69
C ASN A 158 0.85 -7.68 16.02
N LEU A 159 0.09 -7.26 15.02
CA LEU A 159 -1.00 -6.29 15.14
C LEU A 159 -2.39 -6.95 15.17
N ALA A 160 -2.53 -8.15 14.60
CA ALA A 160 -3.73 -8.96 14.78
C ALA A 160 -3.72 -9.55 16.21
N ALA A 161 -4.70 -9.15 17.02
CA ALA A 161 -4.97 -9.69 18.35
C ALA A 161 -6.44 -10.09 18.42
#